data_AF-A0A1H9DK78-F1
#
_entry.id   AF-A0A1H9DK78-F1
#
_cell.length_a   1.000
_cell.length_b   1.000
_cell.length_c   1.000
_cell.angle_alpha   90.00
_cell.angle_beta   90.00
_cell.angle_gamma   90.00
#
_symmetry.space_group_name_H-M   'P 1'
#
loop_
_entity.id
_entity.type
_entity.pdbx_description
1 polymer ?
#
loop_
_entity_poly.entity_id
_entity_poly.type
_entity_poly.pdbx_seq_one_letter_code
_entity_poly.pdbx_strand_id
1 'polypeptide(L)'
;MLEESISAWLEKKFYSRSKEAAREKVWPGLKWSLEFVHGEVRHQAELEAIRASGINTISFFTVLSSLCHDPATAYKGGAGTDIAEMLSYYVWHKESCGPD
;
A
#
# COMPACT_ATOMS: atom_id res chain seq x y z
N MET A 1 -24.27 -11.28 1.87
CA MET A 1 -24.22 -9.84 1.53
C MET A 1 -22.88 -9.17 1.82
N LEU A 2 -22.24 -9.30 3.00
CA LEU A 2 -20.87 -8.74 3.21
C LEU A 2 -19.79 -9.63 2.58
N GLU A 3 -19.74 -10.91 2.98
CA GLU A 3 -18.77 -11.89 2.49
C GLU A 3 -18.74 -12.05 0.97
N GLU A 4 -19.92 -12.04 0.33
CA GLU A 4 -20.03 -12.10 -1.14
C GLU A 4 -19.45 -10.86 -1.81
N SER A 5 -19.70 -9.68 -1.23
CA SER A 5 -19.19 -8.41 -1.74
C SER A 5 -17.67 -8.34 -1.60
N ILE A 6 -17.14 -8.79 -0.46
CA ILE A 6 -15.70 -8.88 -0.20
C ILE A 6 -15.06 -9.90 -1.13
N SER A 7 -15.66 -11.08 -1.29
CA SER A 7 -15.16 -12.12 -2.20
C SER A 7 -15.09 -11.64 -3.65
N ALA A 8 -16.15 -10.98 -4.14
CA ALA A 8 -16.17 -10.41 -5.48
C ALA A 8 -15.12 -9.30 -5.65
N TRP A 9 -14.90 -8.49 -4.62
CA TRP A 9 -13.86 -7.46 -4.63
C TRP A 9 -12.45 -8.07 -4.61
N LEU A 10 -12.21 -9.09 -3.79
CA LEU A 10 -10.94 -9.82 -3.70
C LEU A 10 -10.60 -10.51 -5.01
N GLU A 11 -11.57 -11.16 -5.65
CA GLU A 11 -11.41 -11.74 -6.99
C GLU A 11 -10.94 -10.67 -7.97
N LYS A 12 -11.62 -9.52 -8.00
CA LYS A 12 -11.26 -8.42 -8.92
C LYS A 12 -9.88 -7.83 -8.64
N LYS A 13 -9.47 -7.70 -7.37
CA LYS A 13 -8.26 -6.97 -6.97
C LYS A 13 -7.01 -7.84 -6.90
N PHE A 14 -7.16 -9.10 -6.52
CA PHE A 14 -6.05 -9.99 -6.20
C PHE A 14 -6.05 -11.27 -7.05
N TYR A 15 -7.19 -11.96 -7.15
CA TYR A 15 -7.25 -13.33 -7.68
C TYR A 15 -7.70 -13.46 -9.13
N SER A 16 -7.98 -12.34 -9.82
CA SER A 16 -8.38 -12.42 -11.22
C SER A 16 -7.36 -13.21 -12.05
N ARG A 17 -7.83 -14.08 -12.94
CA ARG A 17 -6.97 -14.94 -13.77
C ARG A 17 -5.83 -14.19 -14.46
N SER A 18 -6.08 -12.95 -14.88
CA SER A 18 -5.06 -12.08 -15.49
C SER A 18 -3.92 -11.72 -14.54
N LYS A 19 -4.21 -11.49 -13.25
CA LYS A 19 -3.22 -11.19 -12.20
C LYS A 19 -2.45 -12.42 -11.79
N GLU A 20 -3.13 -13.56 -11.67
CA GLU A 20 -2.47 -14.85 -11.42
C GLU A 20 -1.50 -15.20 -12.55
N ALA A 21 -1.96 -15.11 -13.81
CA ALA A 21 -1.12 -15.35 -14.97
C ALA A 21 0.05 -14.36 -15.05
N ALA A 22 -0.16 -13.09 -14.71
CA ALA A 22 0.92 -12.10 -14.65
C ALA A 22 1.96 -12.45 -13.59
N ARG A 23 1.55 -12.85 -12.38
CA ARG A 23 2.45 -13.27 -11.31
C ARG A 23 3.25 -14.52 -11.68
N GLU A 24 2.59 -15.53 -12.24
CA GLU A 24 3.25 -16.76 -12.70
C GLU A 24 4.24 -16.46 -13.83
N LYS A 25 3.89 -15.57 -14.76
CA LYS A 25 4.81 -15.14 -15.82
C LYS A 25 6.03 -14.39 -15.29
N VAL A 26 5.86 -13.55 -14.27
CA VAL A 26 6.96 -12.79 -13.65
C VAL A 26 7.89 -13.72 -12.88
N TRP A 27 7.34 -14.64 -12.09
CA TRP A 27 8.14 -15.62 -11.36
C TRP A 27 7.36 -16.95 -11.21
N PRO A 28 7.65 -17.94 -12.08
CA PRO A 28 6.93 -19.21 -12.07
C PRO A 28 7.11 -19.98 -10.77
N GLY A 29 6.02 -20.52 -10.23
CA GLY A 29 6.02 -21.37 -9.03
C GLY A 29 6.32 -20.65 -7.72
N LEU A 30 6.47 -19.32 -7.72
CA LEU A 30 6.64 -18.55 -6.48
C LEU A 30 5.30 -18.42 -5.75
N LYS A 31 5.33 -18.62 -4.43
CA LYS A 31 4.19 -18.30 -3.57
C LYS A 31 4.23 -16.82 -3.20
N TRP A 32 3.46 -16.02 -3.92
CA TRP A 32 3.34 -14.59 -3.66
C TRP A 32 2.53 -14.34 -2.37
N SER A 33 3.05 -13.48 -1.49
CA SER A 33 2.22 -12.86 -0.46
C SER A 33 1.39 -11.74 -1.09
N LEU A 34 0.17 -11.57 -0.59
CA LEU A 34 -0.76 -10.55 -1.06
C LEU A 34 -1.03 -9.59 0.08
N GLU A 35 -0.62 -8.34 -0.12
CA GLU A 35 -0.69 -7.29 0.89
C GLU A 35 -1.74 -6.25 0.46
N PHE A 36 -2.59 -5.83 1.37
CA PHE A 36 -3.54 -4.75 1.21
C PHE A 36 -3.23 -3.63 2.20
N VAL A 37 -2.69 -2.53 1.68
CA VAL A 37 -2.48 -1.30 2.46
C VAL A 37 -3.78 -0.50 2.47
N HIS A 38 -4.26 -0.13 3.66
CA HIS A 38 -5.54 0.55 3.84
C HIS A 38 -5.40 1.81 4.69
N GLY A 39 -6.25 2.80 4.43
CA GLY A 39 -6.45 3.93 5.33
C GLY A 39 -7.42 3.59 6.46
N GLU A 40 -8.06 4.62 7.03
CA GLU A 40 -9.15 4.43 7.98
C GLU A 40 -10.37 3.81 7.27
N VAL A 41 -10.88 2.71 7.83
CA VAL A 41 -12.08 2.03 7.32
C VAL A 41 -13.29 2.36 8.16
N ARG A 42 -14.46 2.41 7.53
CA ARG A 42 -15.73 2.63 8.24
C ARG A 42 -16.18 1.39 9.03
N HIS A 43 -15.86 0.20 8.53
CA HIS A 43 -16.30 -1.07 9.08
C HIS A 43 -15.13 -2.01 9.25
N GLN A 44 -14.69 -2.20 10.50
CA GLN A 44 -13.54 -3.04 10.80
C GLN A 44 -13.73 -4.52 10.38
N ALA A 45 -14.98 -4.99 10.40
CA ALA A 45 -15.35 -6.33 9.96
C ALA A 45 -14.95 -6.63 8.49
N GLU A 46 -14.88 -5.60 7.63
CA GLU A 46 -14.42 -5.77 6.25
C GLU A 46 -12.92 -6.15 6.21
N LEU A 47 -12.10 -5.50 7.02
CA LEU A 47 -10.67 -5.81 7.10
C LEU A 47 -10.40 -7.19 7.69
N GLU A 48 -11.22 -7.61 8.64
CA GLU A 48 -11.14 -8.95 9.23
C GLU A 48 -11.48 -10.03 8.21
N ALA A 49 -12.55 -9.85 7.45
CA ALA A 49 -12.94 -10.78 6.38
C ALA A 49 -11.92 -10.81 5.23
N ILE A 50 -11.34 -9.67 4.86
CA ILE A 50 -10.22 -9.62 3.89
C ILE A 50 -9.02 -10.41 4.44
N ARG A 51 -8.66 -10.22 5.72
CA ARG A 51 -7.54 -10.92 6.35
C ARG A 51 -7.77 -12.44 6.43
N ALA A 52 -8.98 -12.86 6.76
CA ALA A 52 -9.36 -14.27 6.79
C ALA A 52 -9.21 -14.96 5.43
N SER A 53 -9.27 -14.20 4.33
CA SER A 53 -9.10 -14.70 2.96
C SER A 53 -7.63 -14.84 2.53
N GLY A 54 -6.67 -14.67 3.44
CA GLY A 54 -5.23 -14.82 3.15
C GLY A 54 -4.57 -13.57 2.55
N ILE A 55 -5.23 -12.42 2.64
CA ILE A 55 -4.63 -11.11 2.31
C ILE A 55 -4.14 -10.46 3.60
N ASN A 56 -2.85 -10.15 3.67
CA ASN A 56 -2.32 -9.41 4.78
C ASN A 56 -2.80 -7.95 4.72
N THR A 57 -3.36 -7.44 5.82
CA THR A 57 -3.85 -6.06 5.88
C THR A 57 -2.89 -5.19 6.69
N ILE A 58 -2.44 -4.10 6.08
CA ILE A 58 -1.47 -3.17 6.67
C ILE A 58 -2.11 -1.78 6.72
N SER A 59 -2.13 -1.16 7.91
CA SER A 59 -2.54 0.24 8.00
C SER A 59 -1.51 1.13 7.31
N PHE A 60 -1.98 2.07 6.50
CA PHE A 60 -1.13 3.08 5.88
C PHE A 60 -0.39 3.91 6.93
N PHE A 61 -0.99 4.12 8.10
CA PHE A 61 -0.31 4.75 9.23
C PHE A 61 0.92 3.96 9.68
N THR A 62 0.85 2.61 9.69
CA THR A 62 2.00 1.75 10.02
C THR A 62 3.10 1.91 8.98
N VAL A 63 2.75 1.98 7.70
CA VAL A 63 3.71 2.21 6.60
C VAL A 63 4.39 3.58 6.75
N LEU A 64 3.63 4.64 7.01
CA LEU A 64 4.19 5.97 7.23
C LEU A 64 5.05 6.02 8.51
N SER A 65 4.61 5.37 9.57
CA SER A 65 5.35 5.33 10.84
C SER A 65 6.69 4.63 10.68
N SER A 66 6.74 3.50 9.97
CA SER A 66 8.01 2.81 9.68
C SER A 66 8.92 3.65 8.79
N LEU A 67 8.38 4.33 7.78
CA LEU A 67 9.16 5.22 6.92
C LEU A 67 9.76 6.40 7.69
N CYS A 68 9.03 6.97 8.65
CA CYS A 68 9.46 8.17 9.38
C CYS A 68 10.34 7.87 10.61
N HIS A 69 10.18 6.72 11.26
CA HIS A 69 10.74 6.48 12.60
C HIS A 69 11.70 5.29 12.69
N ASP A 70 11.84 4.47 11.65
CA ASP A 70 12.81 3.39 11.64
C ASP A 70 14.07 3.81 10.83
N PRO A 71 15.20 4.11 11.52
CA PRO A 71 16.44 4.51 10.86
C PRO A 71 17.06 3.40 9.98
N ALA A 72 16.62 2.14 10.13
CA ALA A 72 17.02 1.03 9.28
C ALA A 72 16.15 0.91 8.00
N THR A 73 14.93 1.45 8.00
CA THR A 73 14.03 1.55 6.82
C THR A 73 13.90 2.96 6.28
N ALA A 74 14.90 3.82 6.46
CA ALA A 74 15.04 5.05 5.69
C ALA A 74 15.22 4.69 4.20
N TYR A 75 14.12 4.37 3.51
CA TYR A 75 14.12 3.90 2.14
C TYR A 75 14.66 5.01 1.24
N LYS A 76 15.80 4.71 0.64
CA LYS A 76 16.48 5.51 -0.40
C LYS A 76 15.82 5.30 -1.78
N GLY A 77 14.50 5.45 -1.91
CA GLY A 77 13.88 5.38 -3.24
C GLY A 77 12.35 5.29 -3.26
N GLY A 78 11.73 6.41 -3.64
CA GLY A 78 10.45 6.47 -4.38
C GLY A 78 10.73 6.59 -5.88
N ALA A 79 9.69 6.63 -6.71
CA ALA A 79 9.89 6.97 -8.11
C ALA A 79 10.47 8.39 -8.21
N GLY A 80 11.25 8.70 -9.26
CA GLY A 80 11.92 10.01 -9.41
C GLY A 80 10.97 11.22 -9.36
N THR A 81 9.68 11.01 -9.61
CA THR A 81 8.61 12.00 -9.46
C THR A 81 8.31 12.35 -8.00
N ASP A 82 8.32 11.37 -7.10
CA ASP A 82 7.97 11.57 -5.69
C ASP A 82 9.01 12.47 -5.00
N ILE A 83 10.28 12.32 -5.38
CA ILE A 83 11.39 13.14 -4.88
C ILE A 83 11.32 14.56 -5.45
N ALA A 84 10.96 14.71 -6.73
CA ALA A 84 10.83 16.03 -7.36
C ALA A 84 9.66 16.84 -6.77
N GLU A 85 8.53 16.19 -6.47
CA GLU A 85 7.39 16.82 -5.79
C GLU A 85 7.74 17.23 -4.35
N MET A 86 8.44 16.37 -3.59
CA MET A 86 8.91 16.71 -2.25
C MET A 86 9.88 17.91 -2.22
N LEU A 87 10.82 18.00 -3.17
CA LEU A 87 11.75 19.12 -3.28
C LEU A 87 11.05 20.42 -3.69
N SER A 88 10.11 20.33 -4.63
CA SER A 88 9.33 21.49 -5.08
C SER A 88 8.48 22.07 -3.96
N TYR A 89 7.86 21.20 -3.16
CA TYR A 89 7.11 21.58 -1.96
C TYR A 89 8.00 22.27 -0.91
N TYR A 90 9.20 21.73 -0.66
CA TYR A 90 10.13 22.30 0.33
C TYR A 90 10.67 23.69 -0.07
N VAL A 91 11.04 23.89 -1.34
CA VAL A 91 11.51 25.20 -1.85
C VAL A 91 10.40 26.24 -1.76
N TRP A 92 9.19 25.87 -2.21
CA TRP A 92 8.02 26.75 -2.13
C TRP A 92 7.70 27.18 -0.69
N HIS A 93 7.77 26.25 0.27
CA HIS A 93 7.51 26.55 1.67
C HIS A 93 8.63 27.37 2.33
N LYS A 94 9.90 27.13 1.96
CA LYS A 94 11.06 27.90 2.46
C LYS A 94 11.06 29.35 1.96
N GLU A 95 10.50 29.61 0.79
CA GLU A 95 10.36 30.97 0.25
C GLU A 95 9.10 31.68 0.79
N SER A 96 8.05 30.91 1.11
CA SER A 96 6.75 31.44 1.61
C SER A 96 6.72 31.71 3.12
N CYS A 97 7.52 30.98 3.90
CA CYS A 97 7.76 31.24 5.31
C CYS A 97 9.23 31.63 5.46
N GLY A 98 9.49 32.92 5.62
CA GLY A 98 10.84 33.45 5.82
C GLY A 98 11.59 32.75 6.97
N PRO A 99 12.93 32.93 7.05
CA PRO A 99 13.76 32.17 7.97
C PRO A 99 13.35 32.45 9.42
N ASP A 100 13.22 31.38 10.23
CA ASP A 100 13.30 31.48 11.69
C ASP A 100 14.66 32.05 12.12
#